data_AF-A0A481UIV9-F1
#
_entry.id   AF-A0A481UIV9-F1
#
_cell.length_a   1.000
_cell.length_b   1.000
_cell.length_c   1.000
_cell.angle_alpha   90.00
_cell.angle_beta   90.00
_cell.angle_gamma   90.00
#
_symmetry.space_group_name_H-M   'P 1'
#
loop_
_entity.id
_entity.type
_entity.pdbx_description
1 polymer ?
#
loop_
_entity_poly.entity_id
_entity_poly.type
_entity_poly.pdbx_seq_one_letter_code
_entity_poly.pdbx_strand_id
1 'polypeptide(L)'
;VLVEMEGLVFLTDPMFSQRASPVAFMGPKRYRDPPCTIEQLPRLDAVVISHTHYDHLDADSVAALNARFGSSLHWFVPLGLAEWMQKAGCENVTELDWWVGNCIPGHDSVTFFCTPAQHWCKRTPVDDNKALWGSWTIIGPHCRFFFAGDT
;
A
#
# COMPACT_ATOMS: atom_id res chain seq x y z
N VAL A 1 7.86 -3.91 1.10
CA VAL A 1 9.31 -3.60 0.88
C VAL A 1 9.53 -2.11 1.07
N LEU A 2 10.60 -1.67 1.76
CA LEU A 2 10.96 -0.25 1.86
C LEU A 2 11.89 0.14 0.70
N VAL A 3 11.59 1.24 0.02
CA VAL A 3 12.34 1.73 -1.14
C VAL A 3 12.72 3.19 -0.92
N GLU A 4 13.98 3.51 -1.22
CA GLU A 4 14.50 4.88 -1.24
C GLU A 4 14.97 5.19 -2.67
N MET A 5 14.34 6.15 -3.33
CA MET A 5 14.75 6.62 -4.66
C MET A 5 14.33 8.07 -4.89
N GLU A 6 15.15 8.83 -5.61
CA GLU A 6 14.83 10.21 -6.03
C GLU A 6 14.45 11.14 -4.85
N GLY A 7 15.01 10.89 -3.67
CA GLY A 7 14.69 11.64 -2.45
C GLY A 7 13.35 11.28 -1.81
N LEU A 8 12.63 10.28 -2.32
CA LEU A 8 11.42 9.72 -1.73
C LEU A 8 11.71 8.40 -1.02
N VAL A 9 11.01 8.20 0.09
CA VAL A 9 10.95 6.92 0.81
C VAL A 9 9.52 6.39 0.73
N PHE A 10 9.32 5.19 0.20
CA PHE A 10 7.99 4.57 0.15
C PHE A 10 8.00 3.10 0.52
N LEU A 11 6.83 2.60 0.91
CA LEU A 11 6.63 1.25 1.39
C LEU A 11 5.61 0.51 0.50
N THR A 12 5.91 -0.73 0.14
CA THR A 12 4.98 -1.61 -0.59
C THR A 12 4.29 -2.58 0.37
N ASP A 13 2.96 -2.69 0.28
CA ASP A 13 2.11 -3.64 0.99
C ASP A 13 2.51 -3.88 2.46
N PRO A 14 2.46 -2.83 3.31
CA PRO A 14 2.94 -2.95 4.68
C PRO A 14 2.07 -3.88 5.52
N MET A 15 2.71 -4.93 6.02
CA MET A 15 2.10 -5.89 6.96
C MET A 15 3.03 -6.13 8.16
N PHE A 16 2.79 -5.39 9.24
CA PHE A 16 3.53 -5.46 10.52
C PHE A 16 2.83 -6.34 11.56
N SER A 17 1.55 -6.65 11.39
CA SER A 17 0.83 -7.52 12.31
C SER A 17 1.35 -8.95 12.31
N GLN A 18 1.04 -9.68 13.37
CA GLN A 18 1.43 -11.09 13.54
C GLN A 18 0.59 -12.04 12.68
N ARG A 19 -0.64 -11.67 12.32
CA ARG A 19 -1.56 -12.50 11.52
C ARG A 19 -2.17 -11.71 10.38
N ALA A 20 -2.17 -12.29 9.18
CA ALA A 20 -2.91 -11.80 8.03
C ALA A 20 -4.35 -12.30 8.11
N SER A 21 -5.21 -11.58 8.84
CA SER A 21 -6.57 -12.04 9.15
C SER A 21 -7.48 -10.88 9.55
N PRO A 22 -8.81 -10.99 9.33
CA PRO A 22 -9.78 -10.06 9.91
C PRO A 22 -9.88 -10.15 11.44
N VAL A 23 -9.34 -11.21 12.07
CA VAL A 23 -9.42 -11.44 13.51
C VAL A 23 -8.07 -11.84 14.10
N ALA A 24 -7.77 -11.37 15.31
CA ALA A 24 -6.47 -11.59 15.94
C ALA A 24 -6.18 -13.05 16.37
N PHE A 25 -7.22 -13.88 16.53
CA PHE A 25 -7.09 -15.24 17.10
C PHE A 25 -7.08 -16.37 16.07
N MET A 26 -7.42 -16.11 14.80
CA MET A 26 -7.55 -17.11 13.73
C MET A 26 -6.92 -16.60 12.44
N GLY A 27 -6.55 -17.49 11.52
CA GLY A 27 -5.94 -17.15 10.24
C GLY A 27 -4.41 -17.27 10.23
N PRO A 28 -3.77 -17.10 9.06
CA PRO A 28 -2.33 -17.28 8.90
C PRO A 28 -1.52 -16.43 9.87
N LYS A 29 -0.65 -17.07 10.67
CA LYS A 29 0.34 -16.39 11.50
C LYS A 29 1.68 -16.41 10.78
N ARG A 30 2.39 -15.29 10.75
CA ARG A 30 3.75 -15.25 10.21
C ARG A 30 4.69 -16.11 11.05
N TYR A 31 5.66 -16.76 10.39
CA TYR A 31 6.71 -17.53 11.05
C TYR A 31 7.93 -16.69 11.44
N ARG A 32 8.03 -15.48 10.89
CA ARG A 32 9.12 -14.52 11.10
C ARG A 32 8.53 -13.18 11.45
N ASP A 33 9.02 -12.59 12.54
CA ASP A 33 8.62 -11.24 12.95
C ASP A 33 9.03 -10.20 11.89
N PRO A 34 8.32 -9.06 11.82
CA PRO A 34 8.81 -7.91 11.05
C PRO A 34 10.22 -7.54 11.53
N PRO A 35 11.13 -7.14 10.62
CA PRO A 35 12.51 -6.81 10.99
C PRO A 35 12.62 -5.51 11.81
N CYS A 36 11.56 -4.71 11.85
CA CYS A 36 11.48 -3.47 12.63
C CYS A 36 10.02 -3.16 13.00
N THR A 37 9.82 -2.27 13.97
CA THR A 37 8.50 -1.72 14.29
C THR A 37 8.18 -0.51 13.41
N ILE A 38 6.90 -0.11 13.37
CA ILE A 38 6.49 1.08 12.62
C ILE A 38 7.20 2.32 13.14
N GLU A 39 7.49 2.44 14.43
CA GLU A 39 8.20 3.58 15.04
C GLU A 39 9.66 3.69 14.60
N GLN A 40 10.26 2.57 14.18
CA GLN A 40 11.65 2.52 13.73
C GLN A 40 11.80 2.88 12.24
N LEU A 41 10.71 2.99 11.49
CA LEU A 41 10.77 3.41 10.09
C LEU A 41 11.33 4.85 9.98
N PRO A 42 12.04 5.17 8.89
CA PRO A 42 12.39 6.55 8.59
C PRO A 42 11.14 7.39 8.29
N ARG A 43 11.34 8.66 7.91
CA ARG A 43 10.27 9.43 7.25
C ARG A 43 9.76 8.62 6.04
N LEU A 44 8.44 8.53 5.89
CA LEU A 44 7.78 7.90 4.76
C LEU A 44 7.00 8.96 3.98
N ASP A 45 7.20 8.99 2.67
CA ASP A 45 6.48 9.87 1.75
C ASP A 45 5.23 9.19 1.20
N ALA A 46 5.32 7.88 0.91
CA ALA A 46 4.19 7.15 0.35
C ALA A 46 4.10 5.68 0.79
N VAL A 47 2.90 5.14 0.63
CA VAL A 47 2.63 3.70 0.61
C VAL A 47 1.94 3.35 -0.70
N VAL A 48 2.34 2.24 -1.31
CA VAL A 48 1.61 1.62 -2.43
C VAL A 48 0.96 0.32 -1.96
N ILE A 49 -0.32 0.15 -2.28
CA ILE A 49 -1.08 -1.08 -2.03
C ILE A 49 -1.36 -1.77 -3.35
N SER A 50 -0.97 -3.04 -3.52
CA SER A 50 -1.21 -3.80 -4.75
C SER A 50 -2.65 -4.32 -4.86
N HIS A 51 -3.21 -4.84 -3.77
CA HIS A 51 -4.53 -5.44 -3.72
C HIS A 51 -5.03 -5.59 -2.27
N THR A 52 -6.23 -6.15 -2.09
CA THR A 52 -6.94 -6.06 -0.80
C THR A 52 -6.75 -7.24 0.15
N HIS A 53 -5.96 -8.27 -0.18
CA HIS A 53 -5.80 -9.41 0.74
C HIS A 53 -5.14 -9.02 2.07
N TYR A 54 -5.43 -9.78 3.12
CA TYR A 54 -5.04 -9.44 4.50
C TYR A 54 -3.53 -9.43 4.75
N ASP A 55 -2.75 -10.12 3.93
CA ASP A 55 -1.30 -10.13 3.95
C ASP A 55 -0.66 -8.96 3.19
N HIS A 56 -1.45 -8.20 2.43
CA HIS A 56 -1.00 -7.03 1.66
C HIS A 56 -1.64 -5.70 2.13
N LEU A 57 -2.86 -5.78 2.68
CA LEU A 57 -3.60 -4.68 3.27
C LEU A 57 -3.99 -5.03 4.71
N ASP A 58 -3.09 -4.71 5.63
CA ASP A 58 -3.26 -4.93 7.06
C ASP A 58 -3.83 -3.69 7.76
N ALA A 59 -5.00 -3.83 8.38
CA ALA A 59 -5.72 -2.70 8.97
C ALA A 59 -4.95 -2.07 10.14
N ASP A 60 -4.29 -2.89 10.96
CA ASP A 60 -3.52 -2.41 12.11
C ASP A 60 -2.25 -1.66 11.63
N SER A 61 -1.58 -2.16 10.58
CA SER A 61 -0.48 -1.45 9.94
C SER A 61 -0.91 -0.11 9.34
N VAL A 62 -2.04 -0.07 8.64
CA VAL A 62 -2.59 1.17 8.08
C VAL A 62 -2.89 2.17 9.19
N ALA A 63 -3.58 1.75 10.25
CA ALA A 63 -3.91 2.60 11.38
C ALA A 63 -2.65 3.15 12.08
N ALA A 64 -1.65 2.30 12.33
CA ALA A 64 -0.42 2.71 13.01
C ALA A 64 0.46 3.63 12.14
N LEU A 65 0.56 3.37 10.83
CA LEU A 65 1.26 4.25 9.89
C LEU A 65 0.56 5.62 9.79
N ASN A 66 -0.77 5.63 9.66
CA ASN A 66 -1.54 6.86 9.61
C ASN A 66 -1.47 7.64 10.92
N ALA A 67 -1.50 6.98 12.07
CA ALA A 67 -1.32 7.63 13.38
C ALA A 67 0.08 8.26 13.52
N ARG A 68 1.12 7.64 12.94
CA ARG A 68 2.49 8.15 13.03
C ARG A 68 2.77 9.32 12.08
N PHE A 69 2.35 9.20 10.81
CA PHE A 69 2.73 10.13 9.75
C PHE A 69 1.61 11.09 9.33
N GLY A 70 0.35 10.76 9.63
CA GLY A 70 -0.81 11.59 9.32
C GLY A 70 -0.88 11.99 7.85
N SER A 71 -1.27 13.24 7.59
CA SER A 71 -1.36 13.81 6.25
C SER A 71 -0.01 14.00 5.54
N SER A 72 1.14 13.75 6.17
CA SER A 72 2.41 13.75 5.43
C SER A 72 2.62 12.47 4.60
N LEU A 73 1.84 11.42 4.86
CA LEU A 73 1.92 10.14 4.15
C LEU A 73 0.88 10.07 3.04
N HIS A 74 1.34 9.79 1.82
CA HIS A 74 0.46 9.61 0.65
C HIS A 74 0.19 8.14 0.37
N TRP A 75 -1.08 7.77 0.22
CA TRP A 75 -1.49 6.39 -0.07
C TRP A 75 -1.88 6.25 -1.53
N PHE A 76 -1.16 5.42 -2.27
CA PHE A 76 -1.51 5.04 -3.64
C PHE A 76 -2.17 3.66 -3.61
N VAL A 77 -3.40 3.60 -4.10
CA VAL A 77 -4.23 2.39 -4.03
C VAL A 77 -4.93 2.09 -5.37
N PRO A 78 -5.28 0.83 -5.66
CA PRO A 78 -6.04 0.49 -6.85
C PRO A 78 -7.48 0.98 -6.76
N LEU A 79 -8.13 1.12 -7.93
CA LEU A 79 -9.53 1.52 -8.06
C LEU A 79 -10.48 0.71 -7.16
N GLY A 80 -11.39 1.39 -6.45
CA GLY A 80 -12.35 0.78 -5.53
C GLY A 80 -11.87 0.64 -4.07
N LEU A 81 -10.69 1.15 -3.73
CA LEU A 81 -10.10 1.05 -2.38
C LEU A 81 -10.07 2.39 -1.61
N ALA A 82 -10.31 3.53 -2.27
CA ALA A 82 -10.25 4.85 -1.63
C ALA A 82 -11.17 4.96 -0.40
N GLU A 83 -12.42 4.52 -0.55
CA GLU A 83 -13.43 4.59 0.52
C GLU A 83 -12.99 3.79 1.75
N TRP A 84 -12.35 2.64 1.55
CA TRP A 84 -11.82 1.83 2.66
C TRP A 84 -10.70 2.57 3.40
N MET A 85 -9.76 3.16 2.64
CA MET A 85 -8.64 3.93 3.22
C MET A 85 -9.13 5.15 4.00
N GLN A 86 -10.10 5.87 3.45
CA GLN A 86 -10.72 7.03 4.11
C GLN A 86 -11.46 6.65 5.39
N LYS A 87 -12.18 5.52 5.40
CA LYS A 87 -12.81 4.97 6.61
C LYS A 87 -11.78 4.54 7.67
N ALA A 88 -10.58 4.14 7.25
CA ALA A 88 -9.44 3.90 8.13
C ALA A 88 -8.74 5.19 8.61
N GLY A 89 -9.24 6.37 8.21
CA GLY A 89 -8.75 7.68 8.64
C GLY A 89 -7.62 8.24 7.76
N CYS A 90 -7.31 7.63 6.62
CA CYS A 90 -6.27 8.13 5.71
C CYS A 90 -6.83 9.31 4.89
N GLU A 91 -6.20 10.47 5.00
CA GLU A 91 -6.66 11.70 4.34
C GLU A 91 -6.11 11.85 2.90
N ASN A 92 -4.82 11.56 2.71
CA ASN A 92 -4.14 11.71 1.44
C ASN A 92 -4.10 10.38 0.68
N VAL A 93 -5.17 10.12 -0.06
CA VAL A 93 -5.35 8.88 -0.83
C VAL A 93 -5.50 9.22 -2.31
N THR A 94 -4.73 8.54 -3.16
CA THR A 94 -4.87 8.56 -4.61
C THR A 94 -5.22 7.17 -5.09
N GLU A 95 -6.40 7.07 -5.66
CA GLU A 95 -6.96 5.87 -6.23
C GLU A 95 -6.76 5.86 -7.75
N LEU A 96 -6.23 4.75 -8.28
CA LEU A 96 -5.82 4.66 -9.68
C LEU A 96 -6.33 3.37 -10.32
N ASP A 97 -6.88 3.52 -11.52
CA ASP A 97 -7.06 2.41 -12.47
C ASP A 97 -5.71 2.07 -13.13
N TRP A 98 -5.62 0.93 -13.81
CA TRP A 98 -4.42 0.55 -14.54
C TRP A 98 -4.05 1.58 -15.60
N TRP A 99 -2.75 1.73 -15.79
CA TRP A 99 -2.12 2.69 -16.70
C TRP A 99 -2.33 4.16 -16.31
N VAL A 100 -3.06 4.42 -15.23
CA VAL A 100 -3.17 5.76 -14.65
C VAL A 100 -2.00 5.98 -13.70
N GLY A 101 -1.31 7.10 -13.90
CA GLY A 101 -0.20 7.54 -13.06
C GLY A 101 -0.55 8.83 -12.33
N ASN A 102 0.02 9.00 -11.14
CA ASN A 102 -0.03 10.25 -10.41
C ASN A 102 1.25 10.45 -9.59
N CYS A 103 1.44 11.65 -9.05
CA CYS A 103 2.61 12.01 -8.25
C CYS A 103 2.18 12.52 -6.87
N ILE A 104 3.13 12.55 -5.93
CA ILE A 104 2.93 13.20 -4.64
C ILE A 104 3.03 14.72 -4.88
N PRO A 105 2.11 15.55 -4.37
CA PRO A 105 2.20 17.01 -4.53
C PRO A 105 3.57 17.55 -4.10
N GLY A 106 4.22 18.30 -4.99
CA GLY A 106 5.57 18.86 -4.76
C GLY A 106 6.72 17.93 -5.16
N HIS A 107 6.43 16.71 -5.62
CA HIS A 107 7.39 15.73 -6.11
C HIS A 107 7.04 15.24 -7.53
N ASP A 108 6.65 16.17 -8.40
CA ASP A 108 6.10 15.92 -9.74
C ASP A 108 7.06 15.17 -10.70
N SER A 109 8.34 15.09 -10.35
CA SER A 109 9.36 14.36 -11.12
C SER A 109 9.30 12.84 -10.91
N VAL A 110 8.55 12.35 -9.92
CA VAL A 110 8.37 10.92 -9.64
C VAL A 110 6.90 10.55 -9.78
N THR A 111 6.61 9.67 -10.73
CA THR A 111 5.24 9.22 -11.02
C THR A 111 5.04 7.78 -10.61
N PHE A 112 3.98 7.54 -9.85
CA PHE A 112 3.49 6.24 -9.43
C PHE A 112 2.38 5.81 -10.40
N PHE A 113 2.63 4.76 -11.17
CA PHE A 113 1.65 4.16 -12.07
C PHE A 113 1.09 2.88 -11.46
N CYS A 114 -0.22 2.77 -11.39
CA CYS A 114 -0.89 1.49 -11.20
C CYS A 114 -0.81 0.73 -12.52
N THR A 115 -0.23 -0.47 -12.53
CA THR A 115 -0.07 -1.31 -13.73
C THR A 115 -0.77 -2.65 -13.54
N PRO A 116 -1.14 -3.39 -14.60
CA PRO A 116 -1.87 -4.64 -14.44
C PRO A 116 -1.08 -5.74 -13.71
N ALA A 117 -1.82 -6.67 -13.12
CA ALA A 117 -1.38 -7.95 -12.60
C ALA A 117 -2.50 -8.98 -12.84
N GLN A 118 -2.18 -10.27 -12.79
CA GLN A 118 -3.16 -11.35 -12.94
C GLN A 118 -3.53 -11.94 -11.56
N HIS A 119 -4.37 -11.23 -10.81
CA HIS A 119 -4.79 -11.67 -9.48
C HIS A 119 -6.28 -11.38 -9.23
N TRP A 120 -6.67 -11.27 -7.97
CA TRP A 120 -8.03 -11.01 -7.52
C TRP A 120 -8.02 -10.29 -6.17
N CYS A 121 -9.18 -9.83 -5.72
CA CYS A 121 -9.37 -9.12 -4.47
C CYS A 121 -10.52 -9.72 -3.68
N LYS A 122 -10.34 -9.87 -2.36
CA LYS A 122 -11.42 -10.23 -1.42
C LYS A 122 -11.02 -9.95 0.03
N ARG A 123 -11.96 -9.46 0.83
CA ARG A 123 -11.80 -9.35 2.29
C ARG A 123 -12.98 -9.96 3.03
N THR A 124 -14.19 -9.80 2.51
CA THR A 124 -15.42 -10.29 3.12
C THR A 124 -16.08 -11.37 2.24
N PRO A 125 -17.09 -12.11 2.75
CA PRO A 125 -17.77 -13.13 1.95
C PRO A 125 -18.50 -12.61 0.70
N VAL A 126 -18.66 -11.29 0.53
CA VAL A 126 -19.51 -10.66 -0.49
C VAL A 126 -18.82 -9.53 -1.26
N ASP A 127 -17.49 -9.46 -1.24
CA ASP A 127 -16.71 -8.40 -1.89
C ASP A 127 -15.66 -8.88 -2.89
N ASP A 128 -15.79 -10.13 -3.36
CA ASP A 128 -14.99 -10.66 -4.46
C ASP A 128 -14.91 -9.66 -5.61
N ASN A 129 -13.70 -9.20 -5.92
CA ASN A 129 -13.33 -8.30 -7.01
C ASN A 129 -14.10 -6.96 -7.03
N LYS A 130 -14.56 -6.46 -5.87
CA LYS A 130 -15.13 -5.10 -5.76
C LYS A 130 -14.09 -3.98 -5.82
N ALA A 131 -12.83 -4.30 -5.51
CA ALA A 131 -11.68 -3.44 -5.71
C ALA A 131 -10.73 -4.07 -6.72
N LEU A 132 -10.01 -3.24 -7.46
CA LEU A 132 -8.99 -3.63 -8.41
C LEU A 132 -7.76 -4.19 -7.67
N TRP A 133 -6.97 -4.99 -8.39
CA TRP A 133 -5.64 -5.46 -8.00
C TRP A 133 -4.63 -4.95 -9.03
N GLY A 134 -3.35 -4.86 -8.69
CA GLY A 134 -2.35 -4.42 -9.66
C GLY A 134 -0.92 -4.53 -9.18
N SER A 135 -0.03 -4.24 -10.10
CA SER A 135 1.37 -3.94 -9.86
C SER A 135 1.59 -2.43 -9.80
N TRP A 136 2.78 -2.01 -9.38
CA TRP A 136 3.17 -0.60 -9.32
C TRP A 136 4.47 -0.37 -10.08
N THR A 137 4.44 0.60 -11.00
CA THR A 137 5.63 1.09 -11.69
C THR A 137 5.91 2.52 -11.24
N ILE A 138 7.03 2.75 -10.58
CA ILE A 138 7.46 4.05 -10.09
C ILE A 138 8.59 4.53 -10.99
N ILE A 139 8.38 5.67 -11.65
CA ILE A 139 9.33 6.25 -12.61
C ILE A 139 9.81 7.58 -12.08
N GLY A 140 11.11 7.66 -11.81
CA GLY A 140 11.80 8.90 -11.52
C GLY A 140 12.75 9.34 -12.65
N PRO A 141 13.47 10.46 -12.46
CA PRO A 141 14.41 10.99 -13.45
C PRO A 141 15.59 10.06 -13.76
N HIS A 142 16.10 9.34 -12.76
CA HIS A 142 17.30 8.50 -12.89
C HIS A 142 17.03 7.02 -12.65
N CYS A 143 16.06 6.70 -11.79
CA CYS A 143 15.74 5.35 -11.36
C CYS A 143 14.28 4.99 -11.68
N ARG A 144 14.05 3.70 -11.89
CA ARG A 144 12.71 3.12 -12.02
C ARG A 144 12.61 1.89 -11.13
N PHE A 145 11.46 1.72 -10.49
CA PHE A 145 11.16 0.61 -9.61
C PHE A 145 9.86 -0.06 -10.04
N PHE A 146 9.84 -1.39 -10.01
CA PHE A 146 8.66 -2.18 -10.30
C PHE A 146 8.34 -3.09 -9.12
N PHE A 147 7.08 -3.08 -8.70
CA PHE A 147 6.54 -3.96 -7.67
C PHE A 147 5.38 -4.75 -8.26
N ALA A 148 5.54 -6.07 -8.38
CA ALA A 148 4.57 -6.92 -9.08
C ALA A 148 3.24 -7.09 -8.34
N GLY A 149 3.21 -6.88 -7.01
CA GLY A 149 2.14 -7.42 -6.17
C GLY A 149 2.13 -8.95 -6.23
N ASP A 150 0.95 -9.54 -6.08
CA ASP A 150 0.69 -10.93 -6.43
C ASP A 150 0.11 -11.00 -7.85
N THR A 151 0.48 -12.02 -8.62
CA THR A 151 0.06 -12.20 -10.02
C THR A 151 0.15 -13.66 -10.47
#